data_AF-S6TYJ5-F1
#
_entry.id   AF-S6TYJ5-F1
#
_cell.length_a   1.000
_cell.length_b   1.000
_cell.length_c   1.000
_cell.angle_alpha   90.00
_cell.angle_beta   90.00
_cell.angle_gamma   90.00
#
_symmetry.space_group_name_H-M   'P 1'
#
loop_
_entity.id
_entity.type
_entity.pdbx_description
1 polymer ?
#
loop_
_entity_poly.entity_id
_entity_poly.type
_entity_poly.pdbx_seq_one_letter_code
_entity_poly.pdbx_strand_id
1 'polypeptide(L)'
;MLLPILLLSAAGFTVLTTEFVIVGLLPAVARDLDVSVSQAGLLVTLFAFTVAAFGPFLTAYFSRFERKRLFISILILFGLANALAALAPDIAVMGVARLIPALGLPVFWALASET
;
A
#
# COMPACT_ATOMS: atom_id res chain seq x y z
N MET A 1 -6.27 -19.41 19.87
CA MET A 1 -6.86 -18.77 18.67
C MET A 1 -6.71 -17.24 18.63
N LEU A 2 -6.32 -16.56 19.71
CA LEU A 2 -6.11 -15.10 19.72
C LEU A 2 -4.91 -14.63 18.89
N LEU A 3 -3.81 -15.37 18.87
CA LEU A 3 -2.56 -14.93 18.22
C LEU A 3 -2.71 -14.64 16.72
N PRO A 4 -3.32 -15.51 15.88
CA PRO A 4 -3.54 -15.21 14.47
C PRO A 4 -4.41 -13.97 14.24
N ILE A 5 -5.43 -13.76 15.09
CA ILE A 5 -6.32 -12.59 15.01
C ILE A 5 -5.53 -11.32 15.33
N LEU A 6 -4.71 -11.33 16.38
CA LEU A 6 -3.87 -10.18 16.74
C LEU A 6 -2.88 -9.83 15.61
N LEU A 7 -2.27 -10.84 14.98
CA LEU A 7 -1.36 -10.64 13.85
C LEU A 7 -2.08 -10.08 12.63
N LEU A 8 -3.28 -10.59 12.30
CA LEU A 8 -4.07 -10.10 11.18
C LEU A 8 -4.57 -8.67 11.42
N SER A 9 -5.02 -8.37 12.64
CA SER A 9 -5.42 -7.02 13.06
C SER A 9 -4.27 -6.03 12.99
N ALA A 10 -3.08 -6.41 13.49
CA ALA A 10 -1.90 -5.55 13.42
C ALA A 10 -1.48 -5.29 11.97
N ALA A 11 -1.47 -6.32 11.13
CA ALA A 11 -1.18 -6.20 9.71
C ALA A 11 -2.18 -5.30 8.97
N GLY A 12 -3.49 -5.51 9.17
CA GLY A 12 -4.54 -4.67 8.59
C GLY A 12 -4.45 -3.22 9.05
N PHE A 13 -4.18 -3.01 10.35
CA PHE A 13 -3.96 -1.67 10.91
C PHE A 13 -2.77 -0.95 10.26
N THR A 14 -1.62 -1.63 10.12
CA THR A 14 -0.44 -1.06 9.47
C THR A 14 -0.73 -0.69 8.02
N VAL A 15 -1.36 -1.59 7.27
CA VAL A 15 -1.69 -1.38 5.86
C VAL A 15 -2.67 -0.21 5.68
N LEU A 16 -3.77 -0.15 6.46
CA LEU A 16 -4.70 0.99 6.42
C LEU A 16 -4.00 2.30 6.77
N THR A 17 -3.17 2.29 7.81
CA THR A 17 -2.48 3.50 8.25
C THR A 17 -1.61 4.05 7.13
N THR A 18 -0.81 3.21 6.46
CA THR A 18 0.00 3.64 5.31
C THR A 18 -0.85 4.23 4.17
N GLU A 19 -2.00 3.62 3.88
CA GLU A 19 -2.89 4.06 2.81
C GLU A 19 -3.48 5.44 3.07
N PHE A 20 -4.03 5.66 4.27
CA PHE A 20 -4.82 6.85 4.58
C PHE A 20 -4.02 8.00 5.20
N VAL A 21 -2.89 7.74 5.87
CA VAL A 21 -2.15 8.80 6.60
C VAL A 21 -1.70 9.95 5.69
N ILE A 22 -1.42 9.66 4.41
CA ILE A 22 -0.98 10.69 3.46
C ILE A 22 -2.01 11.79 3.25
N VAL A 23 -3.31 11.48 3.36
CA VAL A 23 -4.36 12.47 3.12
C VAL A 23 -4.24 13.60 4.15
N GLY A 24 -3.94 13.25 5.40
CA GLY A 24 -3.65 14.22 6.46
C GLY A 24 -2.26 14.87 6.34
N LEU A 25 -1.32 14.23 5.66
CA LEU A 25 0.05 14.71 5.48
C LEU A 25 0.31 15.39 4.13
N LEU A 26 -0.70 15.53 3.25
CA LEU A 26 -0.54 16.09 1.91
C LEU A 26 0.19 17.44 1.90
N PRO A 27 -0.14 18.42 2.77
CA PRO A 27 0.60 19.68 2.82
C PRO A 27 2.06 19.54 3.27
N ALA A 28 2.38 18.56 4.13
CA ALA A 28 3.75 18.29 4.54
C ALA A 28 4.54 17.64 3.39
N VAL A 29 3.98 16.59 2.77
CA VAL A 29 4.58 15.91 1.60
C VAL A 29 4.81 16.89 0.45
N ALA A 30 3.87 17.80 0.21
CA ALA A 30 4.00 18.83 -0.83
C ALA A 30 5.19 19.76 -0.56
N ARG A 31 5.38 20.19 0.70
CA ARG A 31 6.52 21.03 1.10
C ARG A 31 7.84 20.29 1.02
N ASP A 32 7.88 19.04 1.50
CA ASP A 32 9.11 18.24 1.56
C ASP A 32 9.62 17.87 0.15
N LEU A 33 8.71 17.71 -0.81
CA LEU A 33 9.03 17.39 -2.20
C LEU A 33 9.07 18.62 -3.13
N ASP A 34 8.89 19.84 -2.59
CA ASP A 34 8.84 21.11 -3.33
C ASP A 34 7.83 21.10 -4.51
N VAL A 35 6.62 20.59 -4.26
CA VAL A 35 5.52 20.50 -5.23
C VAL A 35 4.24 21.16 -4.72
N SER A 36 3.29 21.42 -5.61
CA SER A 36 1.97 21.88 -5.19
C SER A 36 1.18 20.77 -4.47
N VAL A 37 0.26 21.15 -3.57
CA VAL A 37 -0.64 20.19 -2.90
C VAL A 37 -1.46 19.40 -3.91
N SER A 38 -1.86 20.01 -5.03
CA SER A 38 -2.57 19.33 -6.12
C SER A 38 -1.72 18.24 -6.76
N GLN A 39 -0.42 18.47 -6.97
CA GLN A 39 0.50 17.44 -7.47
C GLN A 39 0.70 16.32 -6.45
N ALA A 40 0.88 16.64 -5.17
CA ALA A 40 0.95 15.62 -4.12
C ALA A 40 -0.34 14.77 -4.06
N GLY A 41 -1.50 15.38 -4.34
CA GLY A 41 -2.78 14.68 -4.48
C GLY A 41 -2.80 13.60 -5.57
N LEU A 42 -1.98 13.75 -6.62
CA LEU A 42 -1.85 12.72 -7.67
C LEU A 42 -1.25 11.41 -7.13
N LEU A 43 -0.50 11.44 -6.03
CA LEU A 43 0.01 10.23 -5.38
C LEU A 43 -1.14 9.37 -4.82
N VAL A 44 -2.19 10.03 -4.30
CA VAL A 44 -3.41 9.36 -3.80
C VAL A 44 -4.21 8.82 -4.99
N THR A 45 -4.37 9.63 -6.05
CA THR A 45 -5.05 9.19 -7.28
C THR A 45 -4.34 8.02 -7.93
N LEU A 46 -3.01 8.05 -8.04
CA LEU A 46 -2.19 6.97 -8.60
C LEU A 46 -2.40 5.68 -7.83
N PHE A 47 -2.37 5.75 -6.50
CA PHE A 47 -2.59 4.60 -5.63
C PHE A 47 -3.99 4.00 -5.85
N ALA A 48 -5.04 4.83 -5.75
CA ALA A 48 -6.43 4.41 -5.92
C ALA A 48 -6.72 3.85 -7.32
N PHE A 49 -6.22 4.51 -8.36
CA PHE A 49 -6.35 4.05 -9.73
C PHE A 49 -5.68 2.70 -9.95
N THR A 50 -4.47 2.50 -9.40
CA THR A 50 -3.75 1.23 -9.52
C THR A 50 -4.51 0.09 -8.85
N VAL A 51 -5.00 0.31 -7.63
CA VAL A 51 -5.86 -0.64 -6.91
C VAL A 51 -7.10 -1.00 -7.73
N ALA A 52 -7.79 0.01 -8.27
CA ALA A 52 -9.01 -0.19 -9.05
C ALA A 52 -8.76 -0.92 -10.38
N ALA A 53 -7.71 -0.53 -11.10
CA ALA A 53 -7.40 -1.06 -12.43
C ALA A 53 -6.84 -2.49 -12.38
N PHE A 54 -5.98 -2.79 -11.40
CA PHE A 54 -5.28 -4.08 -11.35
C PHE A 54 -5.84 -5.05 -10.32
N GLY A 55 -6.61 -4.58 -9.33
CA GLY A 55 -7.05 -5.39 -8.20
C GLY A 55 -7.74 -6.70 -8.57
N PRO A 56 -8.82 -6.69 -9.38
CA PRO A 56 -9.50 -7.92 -9.78
C PRO A 56 -8.58 -8.94 -10.45
N PHE A 57 -7.70 -8.47 -11.35
CA PHE A 57 -6.79 -9.34 -12.10
C PHE A 57 -5.69 -9.93 -11.23
N LEU A 58 -5.08 -9.11 -10.36
CA LEU A 58 -4.03 -9.57 -9.45
C LEU A 58 -4.59 -10.53 -8.40
N THR A 59 -5.74 -10.22 -7.81
CA THR A 59 -6.41 -11.13 -6.86
C THR A 59 -6.74 -12.48 -7.51
N ALA A 60 -7.29 -12.47 -8.73
CA ALA A 60 -7.57 -13.71 -9.46
C ALA A 60 -6.29 -14.50 -9.76
N TYR A 61 -5.23 -13.83 -10.23
CA TYR A 61 -3.96 -14.47 -10.56
C TYR A 61 -3.25 -15.06 -9.33
N PHE A 62 -3.27 -14.34 -8.21
CA PHE A 62 -2.58 -14.75 -6.99
C PHE A 62 -3.36 -15.75 -6.13
N SER A 63 -4.66 -15.97 -6.38
CA SER A 63 -5.48 -16.96 -5.67
C SER A 63 -4.93 -18.39 -5.68
N ARG A 64 -4.10 -18.74 -6.67
CA ARG A 64 -3.48 -20.07 -6.83
C ARG A 64 -2.25 -20.34 -5.97
N PHE A 65 -1.71 -19.33 -5.28
CA PHE A 65 -0.51 -19.49 -4.44
C PHE A 65 -0.86 -19.67 -2.96
N GLU A 66 0.07 -20.18 -2.17
CA GLU A 66 -0.12 -20.36 -0.72
C GLU A 66 -0.39 -19.03 0.00
N ARG A 67 -1.59 -18.91 0.59
CA ARG A 67 -2.05 -17.73 1.37
C ARG A 67 -0.99 -17.17 2.31
N LYS A 68 -0.42 -18.03 3.16
CA LYS A 68 0.55 -17.62 4.18
C LYS A 68 1.79 -16.98 3.56
N ARG A 69 2.32 -17.54 2.47
CA ARG A 69 3.49 -16.99 1.78
C ARG A 69 3.16 -15.65 1.14
N LEU A 70 2.03 -15.54 0.44
CA LEU A 70 1.60 -14.28 -0.17
C LEU A 70 1.41 -13.17 0.87
N PHE A 71 0.74 -13.47 1.97
CA PHE A 71 0.49 -12.51 3.05
C PHE A 71 1.80 -11.93 3.60
N ILE A 72 2.79 -12.80 3.89
CA ILE A 72 4.11 -12.37 4.37
C ILE A 72 4.85 -11.55 3.29
N SER A 73 4.84 -12.00 2.04
CA SER A 73 5.48 -11.28 0.93
C SER A 73 4.91 -9.88 0.73
N ILE A 74 3.59 -9.71 0.84
CA ILE A 74 2.95 -8.40 0.71
C ILE A 74 3.33 -7.50 1.89
N LEU A 75 3.38 -8.02 3.12
CA LEU A 75 3.82 -7.22 4.27
C LEU A 75 5.28 -6.75 4.13
N ILE A 76 6.17 -7.63 3.64
CA ILE A 76 7.56 -7.25 3.33
C ILE A 76 7.58 -6.18 2.24
N LEU A 77 6.79 -6.34 1.18
CA LEU A 77 6.66 -5.35 0.11
C LEU A 77 6.21 -3.98 0.64
N PHE A 78 5.22 -3.95 1.53
CA PHE A 78 4.76 -2.73 2.20
C PHE A 78 5.89 -2.10 3.02
N GLY A 79 6.65 -2.90 3.78
CA GLY A 79 7.80 -2.41 4.55
C GLY A 79 8.86 -1.76 3.65
N LEU A 80 9.25 -2.43 2.56
CA LEU A 80 10.24 -1.91 1.60
C LEU A 80 9.73 -0.66 0.88
N ALA A 81 8.46 -0.62 0.51
CA ALA A 81 7.86 0.54 -0.14
C ALA A 81 7.81 1.75 0.80
N ASN A 82 7.49 1.56 2.08
CA ASN A 82 7.55 2.63 3.07
C ASN A 82 8.99 3.11 3.33
N ALA A 83 9.97 2.20 3.34
CA ALA A 83 11.38 2.59 3.44
C ALA A 83 11.82 3.42 2.22
N LEU A 84 11.37 3.06 1.01
CA LEU A 84 11.61 3.85 -0.19
C LEU A 84 10.92 5.23 -0.11
N ALA A 85 9.68 5.29 0.39
CA ALA A 85 8.96 6.54 0.58
C ALA A 85 9.67 7.47 1.56
N ALA A 86 10.24 6.94 2.64
CA ALA A 86 11.00 7.70 3.62
C ALA A 86 12.30 8.30 3.06
N LEU A 87 12.86 7.68 2.01
CA LEU A 87 14.08 8.11 1.34
C LEU A 87 13.81 8.85 0.02
N ALA A 88 12.55 9.12 -0.32
CA ALA A 88 12.17 9.66 -1.62
C ALA A 88 12.70 11.11 -1.78
N PRO A 89 13.57 11.38 -2.77
CA PRO A 89 14.09 12.72 -3.02
C PRO A 89 13.13 13.60 -3.83
N ASP A 90 12.18 12.97 -4.55
CA ASP A 90 11.26 13.65 -5.45
C ASP A 90 9.92 12.90 -5.58
N ILE A 91 8.97 13.55 -6.24
CA ILE A 91 7.61 13.02 -6.43
C ILE A 91 7.56 11.74 -7.28
N ALA A 92 8.52 11.53 -8.20
CA ALA A 92 8.54 10.33 -9.03
C ALA A 92 8.93 9.11 -8.20
N VAL A 93 9.97 9.23 -7.36
CA VAL A 93 10.36 8.16 -6.42
C VAL A 93 9.26 7.89 -5.40
N MET A 94 8.63 8.93 -4.85
CA MET A 94 7.45 8.78 -3.99
C MET A 94 6.29 8.09 -4.73
N GLY A 95 6.08 8.42 -6.01
CA GLY A 95 5.08 7.77 -6.87
C GLY A 95 5.34 6.28 -7.05
N VAL A 96 6.59 5.87 -7.27
CA VAL A 96 6.97 4.45 -7.33
C VAL A 96 6.75 3.76 -5.97
N ALA A 97 7.14 4.41 -4.88
CA ALA A 97 6.92 3.92 -3.52
C ALA A 97 5.43 3.77 -3.18
N ARG A 98 4.55 4.48 -3.87
CA ARG A 98 3.09 4.33 -3.79
C ARG A 98 2.55 3.25 -4.71
N LEU A 99 3.02 3.21 -5.94
CA LEU A 99 2.54 2.31 -6.98
C LEU A 99 2.76 0.84 -6.61
N ILE A 100 3.96 0.51 -6.13
CA ILE A 100 4.34 -0.87 -5.80
C ILE A 100 3.41 -1.51 -4.76
N PRO A 101 3.18 -0.93 -3.56
CA PRO A 101 2.28 -1.51 -2.57
C PRO A 101 0.80 -1.48 -3.01
N ALA A 102 0.41 -0.52 -3.87
CA ALA A 102 -0.95 -0.48 -4.44
C ALA A 102 -1.30 -1.74 -5.24
N LEU A 103 -0.32 -2.38 -5.89
CA LEU A 103 -0.51 -3.65 -6.59
C LEU A 103 -0.73 -4.83 -5.61
N GLY A 104 -0.13 -4.78 -4.42
CA GLY A 104 -0.25 -5.83 -3.40
C GLY A 104 -1.49 -5.69 -2.52
N LEU A 105 -2.02 -4.48 -2.37
CA LEU A 105 -3.15 -4.19 -1.47
C LEU A 105 -4.43 -5.00 -1.77
N PRO A 106 -4.91 -5.11 -3.02
CA PRO A 106 -6.12 -5.89 -3.32
C PRO A 106 -5.98 -7.36 -2.94
N VAL A 107 -4.78 -7.92 -3.17
CA VAL A 107 -4.46 -9.31 -2.84
C VAL A 107 -4.46 -9.49 -1.32
N PHE A 108 -3.86 -8.56 -0.57
CA PHE A 108 -3.87 -8.59 0.89
C PHE A 108 -5.29 -8.68 1.45
N TRP A 109 -6.21 -7.83 0.97
CA TRP A 109 -7.59 -7.81 1.43
C TRP A 109 -8.36 -9.09 1.09
N ALA A 110 -8.16 -9.60 -0.13
CA ALA A 110 -8.77 -10.87 -0.52
C ALA A 110 -8.36 -11.99 0.45
N LEU A 111 -7.06 -12.15 0.72
CA LEU A 111 -6.56 -13.19 1.62
C LEU A 111 -7.01 -12.99 3.07
N ALA A 112 -7.18 -11.74 3.51
CA ALA A 112 -7.64 -11.42 4.87
C ALA A 112 -9.15 -11.65 5.06
N SER A 113 -9.96 -11.50 4.00
CA SER A 113 -11.41 -11.69 4.03
C SER A 113 -11.86 -13.14 3.91
N GLU A 114 -11.00 -14.01 3.40
CA GLU A 114 -11.33 -15.43 3.26
C GLU A 114 -11.15 -16.16 4.60
N THR A 115 -12.23 -16.19 5.38
CA THR A 115 -12.38 -17.01 6.59
C THR A 115 -12.50 -18.49 6.27
#